data_AF-A0A7J8XR46-F1
#
_entry.id   AF-A0A7J8XR46-F1
#
_cell.length_a   1.000
_cell.length_b   1.000
_cell.length_c   1.000
_cell.angle_alpha   90.00
_cell.angle_beta   90.00
_cell.angle_gamma   90.00
#
_symmetry.space_group_name_H-M   'P 1'
#
loop_
_entity.id
_entity.type
_entity.pdbx_description
1 polymer ?
#
loop_
_entity_poly.entity_id
_entity_poly.type
_entity_poly.pdbx_seq_one_letter_code
_entity_poly.pdbx_strand_id
1 'polypeptide(L)'
;MLGLKKSPLKTAKHNSVDPARVAASRSNPFDSDDEFDNKQTLKPSRRTSSEPTLSPPNFGANPLDDNEGKVNSSSSYWQSSASRNKYKNDFRDSGGLENQSVQELENYAFYKSEETTKTVNNCVKIAEEMREGATNTLIALHQQGEQITRTHNTAAGIDHDLSR
;
A
#
# COMPACT_ATOMS: atom_id res chain seq x y z
N MET A 1 -61.06 -14.90 -20.86
CA MET A 1 -61.05 -13.82 -21.89
C MET A 1 -59.57 -13.48 -22.13
N LEU A 2 -58.95 -13.88 -23.25
CA LEU A 2 -58.90 -13.15 -24.54
C LEU A 2 -58.57 -11.66 -24.31
N GLY A 3 -57.45 -11.04 -24.71
CA GLY A 3 -56.29 -11.39 -25.53
C GLY A 3 -55.68 -10.07 -26.09
N LEU A 4 -54.36 -10.05 -26.35
CA LEU A 4 -53.58 -9.28 -27.37
C LEU A 4 -53.72 -7.72 -27.39
N LYS A 5 -52.69 -6.87 -27.59
CA LYS A 5 -51.72 -6.74 -28.71
C LYS A 5 -50.54 -5.84 -28.24
N LYS A 6 -49.23 -6.08 -28.43
CA LYS A 6 -48.33 -6.14 -29.63
C LYS A 6 -48.24 -4.88 -30.52
N SER A 7 -47.21 -4.06 -30.22
CA SER A 7 -46.09 -3.57 -31.08
C SER A 7 -46.35 -2.53 -32.22
N PRO A 8 -45.31 -2.05 -32.98
CA PRO A 8 -44.48 -0.85 -32.72
C PRO A 8 -44.42 0.11 -33.94
N LEU A 9 -43.77 1.30 -33.83
CA LEU A 9 -43.58 2.19 -35.00
C LEU A 9 -42.13 2.64 -35.25
N LYS A 10 -41.53 1.94 -36.22
CA LYS A 10 -40.74 2.35 -37.40
C LYS A 10 -39.46 3.20 -37.29
N THR A 11 -38.44 2.63 -37.92
CA THR A 11 -37.16 3.11 -38.43
C THR A 11 -37.26 4.13 -39.57
N ALA A 12 -36.24 5.00 -39.73
CA ALA A 12 -35.79 5.52 -41.03
C ALA A 12 -34.29 5.83 -41.02
N LYS A 13 -33.58 5.33 -42.05
CA LYS A 13 -32.14 5.43 -42.35
C LYS A 13 -31.80 6.73 -43.09
N HIS A 14 -30.55 7.20 -43.05
CA HIS A 14 -29.57 7.16 -44.16
C HIS A 14 -28.31 8.02 -43.87
N ASN A 15 -27.18 7.52 -44.36
CA ASN A 15 -25.80 8.04 -44.24
C ASN A 15 -25.52 9.27 -45.13
N SER A 16 -24.45 10.02 -44.84
CA SER A 16 -23.28 10.22 -45.74
C SER A 16 -22.66 11.64 -45.77
N VAL A 17 -21.32 11.66 -45.76
CA VAL A 17 -20.33 12.68 -46.22
C VAL A 17 -19.88 13.79 -45.26
N ASP A 18 -18.59 13.72 -44.91
CA ASP A 18 -17.71 14.75 -44.33
C ASP A 18 -17.22 15.74 -45.42
N PRO A 19 -16.95 17.02 -45.10
CA PRO A 19 -15.55 17.44 -45.27
C PRO A 19 -15.01 18.37 -44.18
N ALA A 20 -13.86 17.97 -43.66
CA ALA A 20 -12.66 18.78 -43.43
C ALA A 20 -12.60 19.75 -42.23
N ARG A 21 -11.82 19.28 -41.24
CA ARG A 21 -10.62 19.93 -40.65
C ARG A 21 -10.77 20.99 -39.54
N VAL A 22 -10.17 20.59 -38.41
CA VAL A 22 -9.37 21.32 -37.40
C VAL A 22 -10.07 21.63 -36.07
N ALA A 23 -9.93 20.70 -35.12
CA ALA A 23 -9.57 21.04 -33.74
C ALA A 23 -8.82 19.85 -33.14
N ALA A 24 -7.56 20.07 -32.77
CA ALA A 24 -6.66 19.06 -32.26
C ALA A 24 -7.18 18.42 -30.97
N SER A 25 -7.41 17.10 -31.00
CA SER A 25 -7.48 16.30 -29.78
C SER A 25 -6.10 16.31 -29.13
N ARG A 26 -5.95 17.10 -28.07
CA ARG A 26 -4.84 16.96 -27.14
C ARG A 26 -4.95 15.58 -26.50
N SER A 27 -4.17 14.62 -26.99
CA SER A 27 -4.02 13.33 -26.34
C SER A 27 -3.38 13.55 -24.96
N ASN A 28 -3.97 12.96 -23.95
CA ASN A 28 -3.51 13.05 -22.57
C ASN A 28 -2.28 12.12 -22.43
N PRO A 29 -1.17 12.57 -21.80
CA PRO A 29 0.08 11.83 -21.76
C PRO A 29 0.08 10.66 -20.75
N PHE A 30 -1.06 10.36 -20.13
CA PHE A 30 -1.21 9.31 -19.11
C PHE A 30 -2.11 8.15 -19.55
N ASP A 31 -2.55 8.14 -20.80
CA ASP A 31 -3.40 7.06 -21.34
C ASP A 31 -2.53 6.04 -22.08
N SER A 32 -1.62 5.41 -21.35
CA SER A 32 -0.95 4.18 -21.80
C SER A 32 -1.77 3.01 -21.24
N ASP A 33 -2.68 2.51 -22.07
CA ASP A 33 -3.34 1.22 -21.88
C ASP A 33 -2.31 0.12 -22.15
N ASP A 34 -1.61 -0.34 -21.11
CA ASP A 34 -0.71 -1.50 -21.18
C ASP A 34 -1.54 -2.79 -21.12
N GLU A 35 -2.07 -3.17 -22.28
CA GLU A 35 -2.65 -4.50 -22.52
C GLU A 35 -1.49 -5.52 -22.55
N PHE A 36 -1.34 -6.29 -21.47
CA PHE A 36 -0.29 -7.31 -21.37
C PHE A 36 -0.59 -8.50 -22.29
N ASP A 37 0.13 -8.58 -23.43
CA ASP A 37 0.19 -9.80 -24.23
C ASP A 37 1.62 -10.39 -24.31
N ASN A 38 1.85 -11.30 -23.37
CA ASN A 38 2.60 -12.55 -23.43
C ASN A 38 3.72 -12.77 -24.49
N LYS A 39 4.92 -13.04 -23.93
CA LYS A 39 6.06 -13.84 -24.45
C LYS A 39 6.98 -13.17 -25.47
N GLN A 40 8.12 -12.67 -25.01
CA GLN A 40 9.43 -12.98 -25.63
C GLN A 40 10.60 -12.70 -24.68
N THR A 41 11.40 -13.75 -24.44
CA THR A 41 12.65 -13.73 -23.69
C THR A 41 13.72 -12.97 -24.47
N LEU A 42 14.15 -11.80 -24.00
CA LEU A 42 15.34 -11.12 -24.52
C LEU A 42 16.30 -10.79 -23.36
N LYS A 43 17.54 -11.24 -23.54
CA LYS A 43 18.65 -11.17 -22.56
C LYS A 43 19.00 -9.70 -22.22
N PRO A 44 19.45 -9.40 -20.99
CA PRO A 44 19.79 -8.04 -20.62
C PRO A 44 21.11 -7.59 -21.27
N SER A 45 21.04 -6.48 -21.99
CA SER A 45 22.21 -5.73 -22.44
C SER A 45 22.88 -5.04 -21.24
N ARG A 46 24.20 -5.10 -21.22
CA ARG A 46 25.14 -4.68 -20.19
C ARG A 46 24.99 -3.18 -19.87
N ARG A 47 24.34 -2.83 -18.76
CA ARG A 47 24.27 -1.45 -18.22
C ARG A 47 25.38 -1.22 -17.20
N THR A 48 26.05 -0.07 -17.34
CA THR A 48 27.05 0.45 -16.41
C THR A 48 26.44 0.63 -15.01
N SER A 49 27.12 0.06 -14.03
CA SER A 49 26.76 0.00 -12.62
C SER A 49 26.82 1.37 -11.93
N SER A 50 25.71 1.81 -11.35
CA SER A 50 25.64 2.55 -10.07
C SER A 50 24.17 2.84 -9.75
N GLU A 51 23.40 1.79 -9.48
CA GLU A 51 22.08 1.92 -8.87
C GLU A 51 22.25 1.64 -7.36
N PRO A 52 21.88 2.57 -6.46
CA PRO A 52 21.84 2.27 -5.05
C PRO A 52 20.73 1.23 -4.85
N THR A 53 21.08 0.05 -4.35
CA THR A 53 20.13 -1.00 -4.00
C THR A 53 19.26 -0.46 -2.86
N LEU A 54 18.11 0.13 -3.20
CA LEU A 54 17.03 0.34 -2.26
C LEU A 54 16.45 -1.05 -1.98
N SER A 55 16.99 -1.69 -0.94
CA SER A 55 16.33 -2.83 -0.31
C SER A 55 14.91 -2.39 0.04
N PRO A 56 13.85 -2.94 -0.58
CA PRO A 56 12.51 -2.64 -0.13
C PRO A 56 12.43 -3.06 1.35
N PRO A 57 11.84 -2.24 2.24
CA PRO A 57 11.60 -2.68 3.61
C PRO A 57 10.80 -3.98 3.53
N ASN A 58 11.35 -5.01 4.18
CA ASN A 58 10.81 -6.36 4.12
C ASN A 58 9.48 -6.40 4.87
N PHE A 59 8.38 -6.12 4.17
CA PHE A 59 7.01 -6.25 4.69
C PHE A 59 6.54 -7.70 4.86
N GLY A 60 7.45 -8.69 4.72
CA GLY A 60 7.13 -10.11 4.69
C GLY A 60 6.80 -10.76 6.04
N ALA A 61 6.90 -10.04 7.15
CA ALA A 61 6.47 -10.55 8.46
C ALA A 61 5.18 -9.82 8.85
N ASN A 62 4.09 -10.58 9.02
CA ASN A 62 2.86 -10.04 9.61
C ASN A 62 3.22 -9.35 10.93
N PRO A 63 3.03 -8.03 11.08
CA PRO A 63 3.36 -7.30 12.31
C PRO A 63 2.42 -7.67 13.49
N LEU A 64 1.46 -8.57 13.24
CA LEU A 64 0.61 -9.19 14.25
C LEU A 64 1.14 -10.54 14.77
N ASP A 65 2.17 -11.10 14.14
CA ASP A 65 2.74 -12.40 14.52
C ASP A 65 4.02 -12.18 15.33
N ASP A 66 3.87 -11.61 16.51
CA ASP A 66 4.92 -11.60 17.53
C ASP A 66 4.98 -13.02 18.11
N ASN A 67 5.70 -13.91 17.41
CA ASN A 67 6.01 -15.25 17.90
C ASN A 67 6.87 -15.10 19.16
N GLU A 68 6.20 -15.24 20.29
CA GLU A 68 6.69 -15.15 21.64
C GLU A 68 7.98 -15.98 21.78
N GLY A 69 9.11 -15.29 21.87
CA GLY A 69 10.39 -15.90 22.16
C GLY A 69 10.26 -16.80 23.37
N LYS A 70 10.71 -18.04 23.21
CA LYS A 70 10.80 -19.12 24.20
C LYS A 70 11.51 -18.64 25.48
N VAL A 71 10.80 -17.96 26.36
CA VAL A 71 11.18 -17.74 27.75
C VAL A 71 10.45 -18.78 28.57
N ASN A 72 11.24 -19.76 28.99
CA ASN A 72 11.03 -20.78 29.99
C ASN A 72 10.50 -20.21 31.32
N SER A 73 9.19 -19.95 31.41
CA SER A 73 8.43 -19.73 32.67
C SER A 73 6.93 -19.73 32.40
N SER A 74 6.38 -20.87 31.95
CA SER A 74 5.20 -20.86 31.07
C SER A 74 4.10 -21.84 31.46
N SER A 75 3.70 -21.86 32.73
CA SER A 75 2.56 -22.67 33.16
C SER A 75 1.41 -21.86 33.75
N SER A 76 1.46 -20.53 33.66
CA SER A 76 0.35 -19.65 34.06
C SER A 76 -0.10 -18.70 32.94
N TYR A 77 0.80 -18.23 32.07
CA TYR A 77 0.45 -17.30 31.01
C TYR A 77 -0.21 -17.97 29.78
N TRP A 78 0.11 -19.23 29.49
CA TRP A 78 -0.52 -20.00 28.39
C TRP A 78 -1.97 -20.39 28.75
N GLN A 79 -2.26 -20.62 30.03
CA GLN A 79 -3.62 -20.87 30.52
C GLN A 79 -4.50 -19.62 30.41
N SER A 80 -3.89 -18.43 30.32
CA SER A 80 -4.58 -17.13 30.19
C SER A 80 -4.94 -16.77 28.75
N SER A 81 -4.21 -17.26 27.74
CA SER A 81 -4.50 -16.96 26.33
C SER A 81 -5.71 -17.75 25.80
N ALA A 82 -5.80 -19.04 26.16
CA ALA A 82 -6.97 -19.88 25.84
C ALA A 82 -8.26 -19.34 26.48
N SER A 83 -8.17 -18.85 27.71
CA SER A 83 -9.29 -18.22 28.42
C SER A 83 -9.58 -16.79 27.95
N ARG A 84 -8.65 -16.07 27.31
CA ARG A 84 -8.92 -14.78 26.66
C ARG A 84 -9.57 -14.90 25.28
N ASN A 85 -9.32 -16.00 24.55
CA ASN A 85 -9.93 -16.20 23.22
C ASN A 85 -11.47 -16.19 23.24
N LYS A 86 -12.11 -16.52 24.36
CA LYS A 86 -13.57 -16.44 24.51
C LYS A 86 -14.13 -15.02 24.31
N TYR A 87 -13.30 -14.00 24.55
CA TYR A 87 -13.68 -12.59 24.41
C TYR A 87 -13.56 -12.07 22.96
N LYS A 88 -12.92 -12.82 22.04
CA LYS A 88 -12.75 -12.38 20.65
C LYS A 88 -14.06 -12.22 19.89
N ASN A 89 -15.07 -13.01 20.25
CA ASN A 89 -16.38 -13.00 19.60
C ASN A 89 -17.36 -11.99 20.24
N ASP A 90 -16.90 -11.10 21.13
CA ASP A 90 -17.72 -10.07 21.79
C ASP A 90 -19.04 -10.63 22.37
N PHE A 91 -18.99 -11.86 22.94
CA PHE A 91 -20.12 -12.59 23.52
C PHE A 91 -21.30 -12.88 22.57
N ARG A 92 -21.11 -12.81 21.24
CA ARG A 92 -22.17 -13.11 20.25
C ARG A 92 -22.76 -14.51 20.43
N ASP A 93 -21.91 -15.48 20.78
CA ASP A 93 -22.32 -16.87 21.00
C ASP A 93 -22.99 -17.09 22.37
N SER A 94 -22.89 -16.11 23.28
CA SER A 94 -23.39 -16.17 24.66
C SER A 94 -24.58 -15.22 24.89
N GLY A 95 -25.22 -14.76 23.81
CA GLY A 95 -26.41 -13.91 23.88
C GLY A 95 -26.12 -12.43 24.13
N GLY A 96 -24.90 -11.95 23.94
CA GLY A 96 -24.54 -10.54 24.13
C GLY A 96 -23.98 -10.21 25.52
N LEU A 97 -23.59 -8.94 25.69
CA LEU A 97 -22.95 -8.41 26.90
C LEU A 97 -23.91 -8.40 28.10
N GLU A 98 -25.20 -8.18 27.87
CA GLU A 98 -26.26 -8.12 28.88
C GLU A 98 -26.52 -9.45 29.58
N ASN A 99 -26.13 -10.56 28.95
CA ASN A 99 -26.29 -11.91 29.48
C ASN A 99 -25.03 -12.42 30.21
N GLN A 100 -24.06 -11.54 30.47
CA GLN A 100 -22.82 -11.86 31.17
C GLN A 100 -22.81 -11.40 32.64
N SER A 101 -22.00 -12.08 33.46
CA SER A 101 -21.75 -11.65 34.83
C SER A 101 -20.86 -10.40 34.87
N VAL A 102 -20.95 -9.62 35.96
CA VAL A 102 -20.10 -8.43 36.15
C VAL A 102 -18.60 -8.77 36.07
N GLN A 103 -18.19 -9.89 36.67
CA GLN A 103 -16.80 -10.35 36.63
C GLN A 103 -16.33 -10.67 35.19
N GLU A 104 -17.21 -11.23 34.36
CA GLU A 104 -16.90 -11.52 32.97
C GLU A 104 -16.78 -10.24 32.13
N LEU A 105 -17.63 -9.24 32.41
CA LEU A 105 -17.55 -7.91 31.78
C LEU A 105 -16.28 -7.16 32.17
N GLU A 106 -15.84 -7.23 33.42
CA GLU A 106 -14.57 -6.66 33.89
C GLU A 106 -13.37 -7.27 33.16
N ASN A 107 -13.33 -8.60 33.06
CA ASN A 107 -12.28 -9.30 32.34
C ASN A 107 -12.29 -8.98 30.83
N TYR A 108 -13.47 -8.84 30.23
CA TYR A 108 -13.61 -8.42 28.84
C TYR A 108 -13.10 -6.99 28.61
N ALA A 109 -13.43 -6.06 29.51
CA ALA A 109 -12.93 -4.69 29.44
C ALA A 109 -11.39 -4.66 29.55
N PHE A 110 -10.82 -5.44 30.48
CA PHE A 110 -9.38 -5.61 30.57
C PHE A 110 -8.78 -6.17 29.27
N TYR A 111 -9.36 -7.25 28.73
CA TYR A 111 -8.91 -7.84 27.47
C TYR A 111 -8.95 -6.84 26.31
N LYS A 112 -10.06 -6.13 26.08
CA LYS A 112 -10.16 -5.13 25.00
C LYS A 112 -9.18 -3.98 25.20
N SER A 113 -8.95 -3.55 26.44
CA SER A 113 -7.95 -2.52 26.75
C SER A 113 -6.53 -2.97 26.42
N GLU A 114 -6.20 -4.23 26.71
CA GLU A 114 -4.89 -4.83 26.41
C GLU A 114 -4.67 -4.91 24.89
N GLU A 115 -5.64 -5.42 24.14
CA GLU A 115 -5.56 -5.55 22.68
C GLU A 115 -5.47 -4.18 21.99
N THR A 116 -6.23 -3.20 22.48
CA THR A 116 -6.16 -1.82 21.99
C THR A 116 -4.78 -1.23 22.27
N THR A 117 -4.24 -1.45 23.47
CA THR A 117 -2.91 -0.95 23.86
C THR A 117 -1.80 -1.57 23.00
N LYS A 118 -1.86 -2.89 22.75
CA LYS A 118 -0.92 -3.56 21.83
C LYS A 118 -0.98 -2.96 20.43
N THR A 119 -2.18 -2.77 19.90
CA THR A 119 -2.38 -2.18 18.58
C THR A 119 -1.81 -0.77 18.50
N VAL A 120 -2.10 0.07 19.50
CA VAL A 120 -1.57 1.44 19.59
C VAL A 120 -0.04 1.43 19.68
N ASN A 121 0.54 0.54 20.48
CA ASN A 121 1.99 0.40 20.59
C ASN A 121 2.65 0.01 19.26
N ASN A 122 2.02 -0.89 18.49
CA ASN A 122 2.48 -1.22 17.14
C ASN A 122 2.41 -0.03 16.19
N CYS A 123 1.34 0.78 16.24
CA CYS A 123 1.25 2.00 15.45
C CYS A 123 2.37 2.99 15.80
N VAL A 124 2.70 3.14 17.09
CA VAL A 124 3.82 3.98 17.54
C VAL A 124 5.11 3.46 16.92
N LYS A 125 5.42 2.18 17.06
CA LYS A 125 6.64 1.57 16.50
C LYS A 125 6.78 1.84 15.00
N ILE A 126 5.72 1.62 14.22
CA ILE A 126 5.72 1.91 12.77
C ILE A 126 5.97 3.40 12.50
N ALA A 127 5.34 4.30 13.25
CA ALA A 127 5.55 5.73 13.09
C ALA A 127 7.00 6.16 13.41
N GLU A 128 7.65 5.51 14.37
CA GLU A 128 9.07 5.76 14.69
C GLU A 128 10.00 5.28 13.58
N GLU A 129 9.76 4.07 13.05
CA GLU A 129 10.52 3.53 11.93
C GLU A 129 10.36 4.40 10.67
N MET A 130 9.15 4.90 10.40
CA MET A 130 8.89 5.85 9.31
C MET A 130 9.66 7.16 9.50
N ARG A 131 9.67 7.71 10.72
CA ARG A 131 10.39 8.94 11.07
C ARG A 131 11.90 8.78 10.85
N GLU A 132 12.46 7.66 11.27
CA GLU A 132 13.87 7.33 11.06
C GLU A 132 14.19 7.19 9.56
N GLY A 133 13.39 6.42 8.82
CA GLY A 133 13.56 6.24 7.38
C GLY A 133 13.48 7.54 6.60
N ALA A 134 12.55 8.43 6.94
CA ALA A 134 12.43 9.76 6.34
C ALA A 134 13.64 10.64 6.62
N THR A 135 14.19 10.59 7.84
CA THR A 135 15.39 11.35 8.24
C THR A 135 16.61 10.91 7.43
N ASN A 136 16.82 9.60 7.31
CA ASN A 136 17.91 9.04 6.51
C ASN A 136 17.77 9.40 5.02
N THR A 137 16.54 9.38 4.50
CA THR A 137 16.25 9.80 3.12
C THR A 137 16.57 11.28 2.91
N LEU A 138 16.22 12.16 3.86
CA LEU A 138 16.52 13.59 3.78
C LEU A 138 18.03 13.85 3.74
N ILE A 139 18.81 13.13 4.53
CA ILE A 139 20.27 13.20 4.53
C ILE A 139 20.83 12.77 3.17
N ALA A 140 20.35 11.65 2.63
CA ALA A 140 20.80 11.14 1.33
C ALA A 140 20.48 12.12 0.20
N LEU A 141 19.26 12.68 0.17
CA LEU A 141 18.86 13.70 -0.81
C LEU A 141 19.74 14.94 -0.74
N HIS A 142 20.07 15.41 0.47
CA HIS A 142 20.97 16.55 0.64
C HIS A 142 22.37 16.26 0.06
N GLN A 143 22.95 15.11 0.38
CA GLN A 143 24.25 14.71 -0.15
C GLN A 143 24.24 14.55 -1.68
N GLN A 144 23.14 14.05 -2.25
CA GLN A 144 22.97 13.96 -3.71
C GLN A 144 22.87 15.35 -4.35
N GLY A 145 22.10 16.27 -3.77
CA GLY A 145 21.99 17.66 -4.26
C GLY A 145 23.33 18.40 -4.28
N GLU A 146 24.15 18.17 -3.25
CA GLU A 146 25.52 18.69 -3.17
C GLU A 146 26.42 18.14 -4.29
N GLN A 147 26.33 16.84 -4.59
CA GLN A 147 27.07 16.23 -5.69
C GLN A 147 26.64 16.76 -7.07
N ILE A 148 25.33 16.94 -7.27
CA ILE A 148 24.80 17.54 -8.51
C ILE A 148 25.35 18.95 -8.68
N THR A 149 25.34 19.76 -7.62
CA THR A 149 25.86 21.14 -7.65
C THR A 149 27.35 21.17 -8.02
N ARG A 150 28.17 20.31 -7.40
CA ARG A 150 29.60 20.19 -7.76
C ARG A 150 29.78 19.80 -9.22
N THR A 151 29.02 18.80 -9.68
CA THR A 151 29.12 18.30 -11.06
C THR A 151 28.72 19.36 -12.07
N HIS A 152 27.65 20.12 -11.79
CA HIS A 152 27.21 21.24 -12.61
C HIS A 152 28.30 22.31 -12.73
N ASN A 153 28.92 22.71 -11.62
CA ASN A 153 29.98 23.72 -11.64
C ASN A 153 31.19 23.27 -12.45
N THR A 154 31.59 22.00 -12.33
CA THR A 154 32.67 21.42 -13.13
C THR A 154 32.32 21.43 -14.62
N ALA A 155 31.09 21.01 -14.98
CA ALA A 155 30.64 20.99 -16.37
C ALA A 155 30.60 22.40 -16.99
N ALA A 156 30.10 23.40 -16.24
CA ALA A 156 30.10 24.79 -16.68
C ALA A 156 31.52 25.36 -16.88
N GLY A 157 32.47 24.98 -16.02
CA GLY A 157 33.88 25.33 -16.19
C GLY A 157 34.47 24.75 -17.48
N ILE A 158 34.21 23.47 -17.75
CA ILE A 158 34.66 22.80 -18.99
C ILE A 158 34.04 23.46 -20.23
N ASP A 159 32.74 23.75 -20.22
CA ASP A 159 32.04 24.39 -21.34
C ASP A 159 32.62 25.78 -21.68
N HIS A 160 32.95 26.56 -20.64
CA HIS A 160 33.62 27.84 -20.79
C HIS A 160 35.02 27.69 -21.39
N ASP A 161 35.80 26.69 -20.96
CA ASP A 161 37.15 26.43 -21.50
C ASP A 161 37.12 25.96 -22.96
N LEU A 162 36.10 25.22 -23.37
CA LEU A 162 35.92 24.76 -24.76
C LEU A 162 35.40 25.85 -25.70
N SER A 163 34.76 26.89 -25.16
CA SER A 163 34.20 28.00 -25.95
C SER A 163 35.22 29.10 -26.29
N ARG A 164 36.50 28.90 -25.93
CA ARG A 164 37.60 29.87 -26.10
C ARG A 164 38.52 29.49 -27.25
#